data_AF-A0A1T4P7I5-F1
#
_entry.id   AF-A0A1T4P7I5-F1
#
_cell.length_a   1.000
_cell.length_b   1.000
_cell.length_c   1.000
_cell.angle_alpha   90.00
_cell.angle_beta   90.00
_cell.angle_gamma   90.00
#
_symmetry.space_group_name_H-M   'P 1'
#
loop_
_entity.id
_entity.type
_entity.pdbx_description
1 polymer ?
#
loop_
_entity_poly.entity_id
_entity_poly.type
_entity_poly.pdbx_seq_one_letter_code
_entity_poly.pdbx_strand_id
1 'polypeptide(L)'
;MVEMILVLFIISSVSILVLPLLRLPNMEDMQFANEYLVQQSECIKMNNQQEYQSEIQANYPYPIIFNYKGNVQMAQTITFPSKHTQLVSQLGGGRIEIK
;
A
#
# COMPACT_ATOMS: atom_id res chain seq x y z
N MET A 1 51.16 0.03 3.53
CA MET A 1 50.29 -0.99 4.17
C MET A 1 49.63 -0.46 5.44
N VAL A 2 50.41 0.06 6.41
CA VAL A 2 49.87 0.62 7.66
C VAL A 2 48.87 1.77 7.43
N GLU A 3 49.16 2.68 6.49
CA GLU A 3 48.23 3.76 6.12
C GLU A 3 46.90 3.24 5.60
N MET A 4 46.90 2.18 4.79
CA MET A 4 45.68 1.55 4.29
C MET A 4 44.86 0.92 5.42
N ILE A 5 45.54 0.28 6.38
CA ILE A 5 44.89 -0.31 7.57
C ILE A 5 44.27 0.79 8.44
N LEU A 6 44.96 1.92 8.62
CA LEU A 6 44.44 3.08 9.35
C LEU A 6 43.21 3.67 8.67
N VAL A 7 43.24 3.83 7.35
CA VAL A 7 42.09 4.33 6.58
C VAL A 7 40.89 3.41 6.72
N LEU A 8 41.09 2.09 6.58
CA LEU A 8 40.01 1.11 6.76
C LEU A 8 39.48 1.10 8.19
N PHE A 9 40.35 1.24 9.19
CA PHE A 9 39.95 1.34 10.60
C PHE A 9 39.09 2.58 10.85
N ILE A 10 39.48 3.73 10.31
CA ILE A 10 38.70 4.98 10.44
C ILE A 10 37.35 4.83 9.75
N ILE A 11 37.30 4.34 8.51
CA ILE A 11 36.04 4.15 7.77
C ILE A 11 35.11 3.17 8.50
N SER A 12 35.65 2.06 9.01
CA SER A 12 34.87 1.07 9.76
C SER A 12 34.33 1.66 11.07
N SER A 13 35.16 2.40 11.80
CA SER A 13 34.77 3.04 13.07
C SER A 13 33.69 4.09 12.86
N VAL A 14 33.85 4.94 11.85
CA VAL A 14 32.87 5.97 11.49
C VAL A 14 31.58 5.31 11.01
N SER A 15 31.64 4.27 10.19
CA SER A 15 30.45 3.58 9.70
C SER A 15 29.65 2.96 10.84
N ILE A 16 30.30 2.30 11.80
CA ILE A 16 29.63 1.69 12.95
C ILE A 16 28.96 2.75 13.85
N LEU A 17 29.59 3.92 14.01
CA LEU A 17 29.04 5.00 14.84
C LEU A 17 27.94 5.80 14.13
N VAL A 18 28.03 5.97 12.81
CA VAL A 18 27.13 6.84 12.03
C VAL A 18 25.92 6.08 11.49
N LEU A 19 26.03 4.81 11.08
CA LEU A 19 24.90 4.04 10.54
C LEU A 19 23.68 4.01 11.48
N PRO A 20 23.83 3.79 12.80
CA PRO A 20 22.69 3.77 13.72
C PRO A 20 22.04 5.14 13.93
N LEU A 21 22.78 6.24 13.65
CA LEU A 21 22.28 7.61 13.77
C LEU A 21 21.49 8.05 12.54
N LEU A 22 21.70 7.37 11.41
CA LEU A 22 20.85 7.52 10.23
C LEU A 22 19.50 6.87 10.57
N ARG A 23 18.55 7.70 11.01
CA ARG A 23 17.14 7.30 11.05
C ARG A 23 16.75 6.91 9.63
N LEU A 24 16.70 5.61 9.37
CA LEU A 24 15.98 5.11 8.22
C LEU A 24 14.56 5.70 8.33
N PRO A 25 14.04 6.36 7.28
CA PRO A 25 12.65 6.77 7.30
C PRO A 25 11.83 5.52 7.63
N ASN A 26 10.86 5.67 8.53
CA ASN A 26 10.01 4.55 8.90
C ASN A 26 9.32 4.09 7.62
N MET A 27 9.81 2.99 7.03
CA MET A 27 9.19 2.32 5.89
C MET A 27 8.06 1.40 6.37
N GLU A 28 7.66 1.55 7.63
CA GLU A 28 6.35 1.10 8.06
C GLU A 28 5.31 1.86 7.25
N ASP A 29 4.58 1.07 6.49
CA ASP A 29 3.50 1.44 5.61
C ASP A 29 4.00 1.84 4.23
N MET A 30 3.87 0.87 3.33
CA MET A 30 3.85 1.09 1.89
C MET A 30 2.97 2.32 1.65
N GLN A 31 3.59 3.47 1.35
CA GLN A 31 2.88 4.74 1.12
C GLN A 31 2.13 4.64 -0.20
N PHE A 32 1.02 3.92 -0.19
CA PHE A 32 0.13 3.86 -1.32
C PHE A 32 -0.65 5.16 -1.37
N ALA A 33 -0.64 5.81 -2.53
CA ALA A 33 -1.43 7.01 -2.78
C ALA A 33 -2.95 6.78 -2.68
N ASN A 34 -3.38 5.51 -2.62
CA ASN A 34 -4.78 5.12 -2.60
C ASN A 34 -5.08 4.27 -1.35
N GLU A 35 -6.05 4.73 -0.56
CA GLU A 35 -6.57 4.05 0.63
C GLU A 35 -6.99 2.60 0.36
N TYR A 36 -7.52 2.31 -0.83
CA TYR A 36 -7.86 0.94 -1.25
C TYR A 36 -6.63 0.02 -1.22
N LEU A 37 -5.49 0.50 -1.71
CA LEU A 37 -4.25 -0.28 -1.74
C LEU A 37 -3.63 -0.41 -0.36
N VAL A 38 -3.78 0.63 0.49
CA VAL A 38 -3.38 0.56 1.90
C VAL A 38 -4.13 -0.58 2.60
N GLN A 39 -5.46 -0.55 2.57
CA GLN A 39 -6.29 -1.56 3.25
C GLN A 39 -6.10 -2.96 2.64
N GLN A 40 -5.92 -3.07 1.32
CA GLN A 40 -5.55 -4.33 0.67
C GLN A 40 -4.22 -4.88 1.21
N SER A 41 -3.21 -4.02 1.36
CA SER A 41 -1.90 -4.44 1.87
C SER A 41 -1.92 -4.83 3.35
N GLU A 42 -2.74 -4.15 4.15
CA GLU A 42 -2.95 -4.49 5.56
C GLU A 42 -3.59 -5.87 5.72
N CYS A 43 -4.57 -6.22 4.88
CA CYS A 43 -5.19 -7.54 4.89
C CYS A 43 -4.17 -8.66 4.63
N ILE A 44 -3.26 -8.42 3.68
CA ILE A 44 -2.20 -9.37 3.33
C ILE A 44 -1.20 -9.47 4.50
N LYS A 45 -0.78 -8.33 5.06
CA LYS A 45 0.17 -8.26 6.18
C LYS A 45 -0.37 -8.95 7.43
N MET A 46 -1.64 -8.74 7.75
CA MET A 46 -2.31 -9.28 8.94
C MET A 46 -2.89 -10.68 8.71
N ASN A 47 -2.86 -11.20 7.48
CA ASN A 47 -3.45 -12.49 7.09
C ASN A 47 -4.91 -12.64 7.56
N ASN A 48 -5.70 -11.58 7.41
CA ASN A 48 -7.09 -11.51 7.84
C ASN A 48 -8.01 -11.06 6.68
N GLN A 49 -9.31 -11.12 6.92
CA GLN A 49 -10.31 -10.53 6.04
C GLN A 49 -10.70 -9.15 6.59
N GLN A 50 -10.84 -8.17 5.71
CA GLN A 50 -11.25 -6.82 6.07
C GLN A 50 -12.27 -6.30 5.08
N GLU A 51 -13.27 -5.61 5.60
CA GLU A 51 -14.18 -4.82 4.77
C GLU A 51 -13.49 -3.50 4.39
N TYR A 52 -13.55 -3.16 3.10
CA TYR A 52 -13.06 -1.88 2.60
C TYR A 52 -13.95 -0.76 3.14
N GLN A 53 -13.36 0.11 3.94
CA GLN A 53 -14.02 1.31 4.45
C GLN A 53 -13.50 2.49 3.64
N SER A 54 -14.38 3.16 2.87
CA SER A 54 -14.01 4.35 2.11
C SER A 54 -14.90 5.51 2.47
N GLU A 55 -14.28 6.69 2.57
CA GLU A 55 -15.01 7.95 2.66
C GLU A 55 -15.68 8.36 1.34
N ILE A 56 -15.34 7.68 0.23
CA ILE A 56 -15.89 7.99 -1.09
C ILE A 56 -17.33 7.47 -1.16
N GLN A 57 -18.28 8.38 -1.39
CA GLN A 57 -19.67 8.04 -1.71
C GLN A 57 -19.74 7.32 -3.05
N ALA A 58 -19.67 5.99 -3.00
CA ALA A 58 -19.81 5.12 -4.14
C ALA A 58 -21.01 4.21 -3.95
N ASN A 59 -21.78 3.98 -5.01
CA ASN A 59 -22.95 3.12 -4.94
C ASN A 59 -22.54 1.70 -5.30
N TYR A 60 -22.61 0.80 -4.33
CA TYR A 60 -22.35 -0.63 -4.51
C TYR A 60 -23.41 -1.46 -3.77
N PRO A 61 -23.86 -2.59 -4.36
CA PRO A 61 -24.96 -3.38 -3.81
C PRO A 61 -24.56 -4.22 -2.59
N TYR A 62 -23.27 -4.53 -2.41
CA TYR A 62 -22.74 -5.37 -1.34
C TYR A 62 -21.42 -4.81 -0.80
N PRO A 63 -21.08 -5.04 0.48
CA PRO A 63 -19.80 -4.60 1.05
C PRO A 63 -18.62 -5.22 0.29
N ILE A 64 -17.55 -4.43 0.13
CA ILE A 64 -16.33 -4.87 -0.53
C ILE A 64 -15.47 -5.55 0.52
N ILE A 65 -15.33 -6.87 0.46
CA ILE A 65 -14.53 -7.64 1.43
C ILE A 65 -13.24 -8.13 0.77
N PHE A 66 -12.10 -7.78 1.34
CA PHE A 66 -10.80 -8.37 0.99
C PHE A 66 -10.62 -9.71 1.70
N ASN A 67 -10.12 -10.71 0.98
CA ASN A 67 -9.69 -11.96 1.58
C ASN A 67 -8.23 -11.89 2.07
N TYR A 68 -7.75 -12.97 2.70
CA TYR A 68 -6.40 -13.11 3.23
C TYR A 68 -5.27 -12.98 2.17
N LYS A 69 -5.61 -12.98 0.88
CA LYS A 69 -4.68 -12.72 -0.23
C LYS A 69 -4.80 -11.30 -0.79
N GLY A 70 -5.62 -10.44 -0.17
CA GLY A 70 -5.93 -9.09 -0.65
C GLY A 70 -6.87 -9.03 -1.85
N ASN A 71 -7.48 -10.15 -2.26
CA ASN A 71 -8.42 -10.16 -3.37
C ASN A 71 -9.83 -9.81 -2.87
N VAL A 72 -10.59 -9.08 -3.68
CA VAL A 72 -12.00 -8.85 -3.41
C VAL A 72 -12.77 -10.17 -3.55
N GLN A 73 -13.56 -10.54 -2.55
CA GLN A 73 -14.31 -11.79 -2.52
C GLN A 73 -15.39 -11.87 -3.61
N MET A 74 -15.97 -10.74 -3.97
CA MET A 74 -17.04 -10.66 -4.97
C MET A 74 -16.69 -9.61 -6.03
N ALA A 75 -16.69 -10.04 -7.28
CA ALA A 75 -16.63 -9.11 -8.39
C ALA A 75 -17.93 -8.30 -8.44
N GLN A 76 -17.83 -6.98 -8.33
CA GLN A 76 -18.98 -6.10 -8.40
C GLN A 76 -18.62 -4.78 -9.07
N THR A 77 -19.65 -4.12 -9.57
CA THR A 77 -19.54 -2.84 -10.24
C THR A 77 -19.76 -1.70 -9.26
N ILE A 78 -18.72 -0.92 -9.02
CA ILE A 78 -18.83 0.33 -8.25
C ILE A 78 -19.22 1.44 -9.21
N THR A 79 -20.27 2.18 -8.87
CA THR A 79 -20.63 3.41 -9.59
C THR A 79 -20.26 4.63 -8.76
N PHE A 80 -19.44 5.51 -9.32
CA PHE A 80 -19.17 6.81 -8.74
C PHE A 80 -20.08 7.84 -9.41
N PRO A 81 -21.10 8.37 -8.70
CA PRO A 81 -21.97 9.39 -9.26
C PRO A 81 -21.19 10.70 -9.40
N SER A 82 -21.01 11.17 -10.63
CA SER A 82 -20.57 12.54 -10.93
C SER A 82 -21.54 13.18 -11.90
N LYS A 83 -21.69 14.51 -11.81
CA LYS A 83 -22.66 15.29 -12.61
C LYS A 83 -22.42 15.21 -14.12
N HIS A 84 -21.22 14.80 -14.54
CA HIS A 84 -20.80 14.83 -15.95
C HIS A 84 -20.37 13.48 -16.51
N THR A 85 -20.08 12.49 -15.65
CA THR A 85 -19.47 11.23 -16.09
C THR A 85 -19.69 10.16 -15.03
N GLN A 86 -20.20 8.99 -15.41
CA GLN A 86 -20.40 7.86 -14.53
C GLN A 86 -19.17 6.94 -14.61
N LEU A 87 -18.38 6.86 -13.54
CA LEU A 87 -17.24 5.95 -13.50
C LEU A 87 -17.70 4.59 -12.97
N VAL A 88 -17.40 3.54 -13.73
CA VAL A 88 -17.85 2.18 -13.51
C VAL A 88 -16.60 1.31 -13.32
N SER A 89 -16.37 0.84 -12.09
CA SER A 89 -15.20 -0.01 -11.78
C SER A 89 -15.64 -1.44 -11.52
N GLN A 90 -15.09 -2.41 -12.26
CA GLN A 90 -15.32 -3.84 -12.04
C GLN A 90 -14.26 -4.38 -11.07
N LEU A 91 -14.65 -4.54 -9.81
CA LEU A 91 -13.81 -5.20 -8.81
C LEU A 91 -13.55 -6.66 -9.20
N GLY A 92 -12.34 -7.15 -8.94
CA GLY A 92 -11.92 -8.52 -9.27
C GLY A 92 -11.42 -8.72 -10.72
N GLY A 93 -11.92 -7.94 -11.68
CA GLY A 93 -11.44 -7.96 -13.08
C GLY A 93 -10.40 -6.87 -13.41
N GLY A 94 -10.29 -5.84 -12.58
CA GLY A 94 -9.34 -4.72 -12.79
C GLY A 94 -9.71 -3.77 -13.92
N ARG A 95 -10.93 -3.87 -14.46
CA ARG A 95 -11.39 -3.06 -15.59
C ARG A 95 -12.14 -1.82 -15.08
N ILE A 96 -11.70 -0.65 -15.54
CA ILE A 96 -12.34 0.64 -15.28
C ILE A 96 -12.95 1.14 -16.59
N GLU A 97 -14.23 1.53 -16.56
CA GLU A 97 -14.94 2.11 -17.69
C GLU A 97 -15.51 3.48 -17.33
N ILE A 98 -15.51 4.37 -18.31
CA ILE A 98 -16.04 5.72 -18.22
C ILE A 98 -17.33 5.74 -19.06
N LYS A 99 -18.45 6.11 -18.46
CA LYS A 99 -19.75 6.25 -19.13
C LYS A 99 -20.25 7.69 -19.11
#